data_AF-A0A1R4HHC6-F1
#
_entry.id   AF-A0A1R4HHC6-F1
#
_cell.length_a   1.000
_cell.length_b   1.000
_cell.length_c   1.000
_cell.angle_alpha   90.00
_cell.angle_beta   90.00
_cell.angle_gamma   90.00
#
_symmetry.space_group_name_H-M   'P 1'
#
loop_
_entity.id
_entity.type
_entity.pdbx_description
1 polymer ?
#
loop_
_entity_poly.entity_id
_entity_poly.type
_entity_poly.pdbx_seq_one_letter_code
_entity_poly.pdbx_strand_id
1 'polypeptide(L)' 'MASSNNTATLSNTAWNDVNHDGFQDTNKAGLASSTVNLYDIQSGVFISSVPTGSDGNYSCDVAPGTYQLLMVV' A
#
# COMPACT_ATOMS: atom_id res chain seq x y z
N MET A 1 -26.13 14.75 10.31
CA MET A 1 -24.85 15.44 10.51
C MET A 1 -23.82 14.73 9.65
N ALA A 2 -23.26 15.39 8.64
CA ALA A 2 -22.23 14.79 7.81
C ALA A 2 -20.99 14.59 8.68
N SER A 3 -20.62 13.34 8.97
CA SER A 3 -19.30 13.04 9.50
C SER A 3 -18.31 13.51 8.43
N SER A 4 -17.54 14.55 8.74
CA SER A 4 -16.33 14.85 7.97
C SER A 4 -15.47 13.59 8.05
N ASN A 5 -15.42 12.83 6.95
CA ASN A 5 -14.52 11.69 6.79
C ASN A 5 -13.10 12.23 6.92
N ASN A 6 -12.56 12.20 8.14
CA ASN A 6 -11.25 12.71 8.45
C ASN A 6 -10.22 11.66 8.02
N THR A 7 -10.07 11.48 6.70
CA THR A 7 -9.16 10.51 6.12
C THR A 7 -7.74 11.05 6.11
N ALA A 8 -6.78 10.15 6.30
CA ALA A 8 -5.36 10.40 6.08
C ALA A 8 -4.90 9.62 4.84
N THR A 9 -3.82 10.07 4.22
CA THR A 9 -3.21 9.36 3.09
C THR A 9 -2.15 8.39 3.59
N LEU A 10 -2.26 7.12 3.20
CA LEU A 10 -1.24 6.11 3.33
C LEU A 10 -0.58 5.91 1.96
N SER A 11 0.73 6.09 1.89
CA SER A 11 1.49 5.95 0.65
C SER A 11 2.84 5.30 0.91
N ASN A 12 3.32 4.52 -0.06
CA ASN A 12 4.67 3.97 -0.06
C ASN A 12 5.07 3.53 -1.49
N THR A 13 6.24 2.90 -1.61
CA THR A 13 6.74 2.27 -2.83
C THR A 13 6.87 0.77 -2.60
N ALA A 14 6.46 -0.05 -3.57
CA ALA A 14 6.84 -1.45 -3.67
C ALA A 14 8.09 -1.57 -4.55
N TRP A 15 9.09 -2.35 -4.16
CA TRP A 15 10.33 -2.51 -4.93
C TRP A 15 10.75 -3.97 -5.00
N ASN A 16 11.52 -4.32 -6.03
CA ASN A 16 12.15 -5.63 -6.14
C ASN A 16 13.48 -5.63 -5.38
N ASP A 17 13.54 -6.39 -4.29
CA ASP A 17 14.74 -6.56 -3.47
C ASP A 17 15.70 -7.59 -4.10
N VAL A 18 16.35 -7.22 -5.21
CA VAL A 18 17.16 -8.15 -6.02
C VAL A 18 18.44 -8.65 -5.35
N ASN A 19 18.92 -7.96 -4.31
CA ASN A 19 20.12 -8.32 -3.57
C ASN A 19 19.83 -8.84 -2.14
N HIS A 20 18.54 -8.96 -1.77
CA HIS A 20 18.06 -9.54 -0.52
C HIS A 20 18.58 -8.87 0.76
N ASP A 21 18.80 -7.56 0.75
CA ASP A 21 19.31 -6.84 1.92
C ASP A 21 18.21 -6.12 2.73
N GLY A 22 16.97 -6.09 2.22
CA GLY A 22 15.83 -5.44 2.87
C GLY A 22 15.84 -3.90 2.85
N PHE A 23 16.80 -3.27 2.19
CA PHE A 23 16.86 -1.81 2.03
C PHE A 23 16.29 -1.37 0.69
N GLN A 24 15.69 -0.19 0.64
CA GLN A 24 15.32 0.44 -0.62
C GLN A 24 16.46 1.37 -1.04
N ASP A 25 17.08 1.12 -2.18
CA ASP A 25 18.13 1.97 -2.75
C ASP A 25 17.84 2.31 -4.22
N THR A 26 18.59 3.26 -4.78
CA THR A 26 18.37 3.82 -6.12
C THR A 26 18.52 2.80 -7.26
N ASN A 27 19.15 1.66 -7.02
CA ASN A 27 19.34 0.62 -8.04
C ASN A 27 18.21 -0.43 -8.04
N LYS A 28 17.27 -0.35 -7.09
CA LYS A 28 16.15 -1.30 -7.00
C LYS A 28 14.94 -0.75 -7.74
N ALA A 29 14.56 -1.46 -8.80
CA ALA A 29 13.40 -1.09 -9.60
C ALA A 29 12.10 -1.19 -8.77
N GLY A 30 11.20 -0.24 -9.01
CA GLY A 30 9.84 -0.31 -8.50
C GLY A 30 9.10 -1.53 -9.03
N LEU A 31 8.21 -2.09 -8.21
CA LEU A 31 7.40 -3.24 -8.58
C LEU A 31 6.09 -2.76 -9.20
N ALA A 32 6.08 -2.63 -10.52
CA ALA A 32 4.93 -2.14 -11.28
C ALA A 32 3.85 -3.21 -11.48
N SER A 33 2.60 -2.77 -11.70
CA SER A 33 1.45 -3.63 -12.04
C SER A 33 1.07 -4.66 -10.97
N SER A 34 1.61 -4.54 -9.76
CA SER A 34 1.14 -5.27 -8.58
C SER A 34 -0.08 -4.56 -7.98
N THR A 35 -0.79 -5.23 -7.09
CA THR A 35 -1.94 -4.66 -6.38
C THR A 35 -1.72 -4.71 -4.87
N VAL A 36 -1.94 -3.59 -4.19
CA VAL A 36 -1.96 -3.52 -2.73
C VAL A 36 -3.40 -3.59 -2.26
N ASN A 37 -3.75 -4.66 -1.56
CA ASN A 37 -5.04 -4.84 -0.93
C ASN A 37 -5.00 -4.36 0.52
N LEU A 38 -6.00 -3.56 0.90
CA LEU A 38 -6.19 -3.02 2.24
C LEU A 38 -7.27 -3.83 2.97
N TYR A 39 -6.94 -4.31 4.16
CA TYR A 39 -7.85 -5.03 5.05
C TYR A 39 -7.93 -4.34 6.41
N ASP A 40 -9.11 -4.41 7.03
CA ASP A 40 -9.24 -4.10 8.45
C ASP A 40 -8.56 -5.21 9.27
N ILE A 41 -7.61 -4.85 10.13
CA ILE A 41 -6.79 -5.86 10.81
C ILE A 41 -7.58 -6.66 11.88
N GLN A 42 -8.63 -6.07 12.44
CA GLN A 42 -9.41 -6.68 13.52
C GLN A 42 -10.38 -7.72 12.98
N SER A 43 -11.06 -7.39 11.89
CA SER A 43 -12.10 -8.23 11.28
C SER A 43 -11.59 -9.07 10.11
N GLY A 44 -10.44 -8.74 9.53
CA GLY A 44 -9.93 -9.37 8.30
C GLY A 44 -10.75 -9.02 7.05
N VAL A 45 -11.64 -8.03 7.13
CA VAL A 45 -12.52 -7.64 6.03
C VAL A 45 -11.74 -6.83 5.00
N PHE A 46 -11.92 -7.16 3.73
CA PHE A 46 -11.40 -6.38 2.61
C PHE A 46 -12.07 -5.01 2.56
N ILE A 47 -11.27 -3.96 2.42
CA ILE A 47 -11.73 -2.57 2.36
C ILE A 47 -11.61 -2.05 0.93
N SER A 48 -10.42 -2.13 0.36
CA SER A 48 -10.11 -1.54 -0.95
C SER A 48 -8.80 -2.10 -1.52
N SER A 49 -8.51 -1.76 -2.77
CA SER A 49 -7.25 -2.11 -3.43
C SER A 49 -6.73 -0.95 -4.27
N VAL A 50 -5.41 -0.80 -4.34
CA VAL A 50 -4.74 0.20 -5.19
C VAL A 50 -3.63 -0.46 -6.01
N PRO A 51 -3.56 -0.24 -7.34
CA PRO A 51 -2.47 -0.74 -8.16
C PRO A 51 -1.18 0.04 -7.88
N THR A 52 -0.03 -0.62 -8.00
CA THR A 52 1.26 0.06 -8.01
C THR A 52 1.52 0.70 -9.36
N GLY A 53 2.02 1.94 -9.36
CA GLY A 53 2.44 2.65 -10.55
C GLY A 53 3.69 2.03 -11.19
N SER A 54 4.15 2.61 -12.32
CA SER A 54 5.37 2.16 -13.02
C SER A 54 6.61 2.12 -12.14
N ASP A 55 6.68 3.03 -11.17
CA ASP A 55 7.80 3.15 -10.24
C ASP A 55 7.52 2.42 -8.90
N GLY A 56 6.48 1.58 -8.85
CA GLY A 56 6.07 0.83 -7.66
C GLY A 56 5.31 1.65 -6.62
N ASN A 57 5.13 2.95 -6.84
CA ASN A 57 4.43 3.84 -5.92
C ASN A 57 2.94 3.50 -5.82
N TYR A 58 2.39 3.56 -4.60
CA TYR A 58 0.96 3.43 -4.35
C TYR A 58 0.52 4.41 -3.26
N SER A 59 -0.76 4.79 -3.30
CA SER A 59 -1.35 5.72 -2.33
C SER A 59 -2.85 5.45 -2.19
N CYS A 60 -3.35 5.44 -0.96
CA CYS A 60 -4.77 5.32 -0.67
C CYS A 60 -5.18 6.20 0.53
N ASP A 61 -6.42 6.67 0.50
CA ASP A 61 -7.00 7.39 1.63
C ASP A 61 -7.66 6.40 2.60
N VAL A 62 -7.35 6.56 3.89
CA VAL A 62 -7.81 5.69 4.96
C VAL A 62 -8.42 6.50 6.09
N ALA A 63 -9.47 5.98 6.71
CA ALA A 63 -9.92 6.52 7.98
C ALA A 63 -8.87 6.26 9.08
N PRO A 64 -8.93 6.93 10.24
CA PRO A 64 -8.08 6.56 11.36
C PRO A 64 -8.40 5.13 11.81
N GLY A 65 -7.38 4.29 11.91
CA GLY A 65 -7.54 2.88 12.23
C GLY A 65 -6.25 2.09 12.07
N THR A 66 -6.35 0.78 12.26
CA THR A 66 -5.24 -0.15 12.06
C THR A 66 -5.57 -1.08 10.90
N TYR A 67 -4.63 -1.19 9.98
CA TYR A 67 -4.85 -1.88 8.72
C TYR A 67 -3.76 -2.92 8.45
N GLN A 68 -4.12 -3.93 7.67
CA GLN A 68 -3.17 -4.84 7.05
C GLN A 68 -3.10 -4.55 5.55
N LEU A 69 -1.87 -4.42 5.04
CA LEU A 69 -1.59 -4.34 3.61
C LEU A 69 -1.12 -5.72 3.11
N LEU A 70 -1.77 -6.22 2.06
CA LEU A 70 -1.36 -7.44 1.37
C LEU A 70 -0.98 -7.07 -0.06
N MET A 71 0.29 -7.29 -0.41
CA MET A 71 0.75 -7.16 -1.79
C MET A 71 0.42 -8.42 -2.59
N VAL A 72 -0.18 -8.23 -3.76
CA VAL A 72 -0.44 -9.27 -4.76
C VAL A 72 0.42 -8.96 -5.98
N VAL A 73 1.36 -9.86 -6.28
CA VAL A 73 2.39 -9.72 -7.32
C VAL A 73 2.09 -10.59 -8.53
#